data_AF-A0A820K2B9-F1
#
_entry.id   AF-A0A820K2B9-F1
#
_cell.length_a   1.000
_cell.length_b   1.000
_cell.length_c   1.000
_cell.angle_alpha   90.00
_cell.angle_beta   90.00
_cell.angle_gamma   90.00
#
_symmetry.space_group_name_H-M   'P 1'
#
loop_
_entity.id
_entity.type
_entity.pdbx_description
1 polymer ?
#
loop_
_entity_poly.entity_id
_entity_poly.type
_entity_poly.pdbx_seq_one_letter_code
_entity_poly.pdbx_strand_id
1 'polypeptide(L)'
;LLNLLTHQITHLNIDIQSDEIPKLLSKTSSDIFVMILSLCQRLIKLNFGQLFSYRNSFLLIYKLPKTCYTYSSLIELKINVATFNACLCLLDGRFDSLSKLTINVREVKCGPRRINNKTKLPKLKYFSLTSFNIIHDYDKYIIPLLRRMINLEELILFLSVIRIDSTLIDGIELYDQVLVHMLHLNKFVFSINTAVFIVKNEIDVPSNQDIQDSFIGRGYAQVGSFAHFEPRTSKDRIFGSKQTKAVVISHIYSLPYQ
;
A
#
# COMPACT_ATOMS: atom_id res chain seq x y z
N LEU A 1 -17.75 -25.18 22.73
CA LEU A 1 -18.42 -23.98 22.18
C LEU A 1 -17.60 -23.26 21.11
N LEU A 2 -16.32 -22.90 21.33
CA LEU A 2 -15.48 -22.27 20.28
C LEU A 2 -15.41 -23.10 18.98
N ASN A 3 -15.18 -24.42 19.07
CA ASN A 3 -15.14 -25.29 17.89
C ASN A 3 -16.48 -25.44 17.14
N LEU A 4 -17.62 -25.18 17.79
CA LEU A 4 -18.95 -25.26 17.15
C LEU A 4 -19.31 -23.93 16.48
N LEU A 5 -18.89 -22.81 17.05
CA LEU A 5 -19.06 -21.47 16.47
C LEU A 5 -18.14 -21.23 15.27
N THR A 6 -16.94 -21.83 15.23
CA THR A 6 -16.00 -21.70 14.11
C THR A 6 -16.45 -22.37 12.81
N HIS A 7 -17.51 -23.19 12.84
CA HIS A 7 -18.08 -23.78 11.62
C HIS A 7 -19.04 -22.85 10.85
N GLN A 8 -19.51 -21.75 11.46
CA GLN A 8 -20.50 -20.86 10.84
C GLN A 8 -19.98 -19.46 10.51
N ILE A 9 -18.78 -19.11 10.99
CA ILE A 9 -18.23 -17.76 10.78
C ILE A 9 -17.57 -17.69 9.39
N THR A 10 -18.22 -16.99 8.46
CA THR A 10 -17.70 -16.69 7.12
C THR A 10 -17.21 -15.25 7.00
N HIS A 11 -17.66 -14.36 7.88
CA HIS A 11 -17.31 -12.95 7.89
C HIS A 11 -16.84 -12.57 9.29
N LEU A 12 -15.64 -12.00 9.38
CA LEU A 12 -15.05 -11.60 10.65
C LEU A 12 -14.52 -10.16 10.55
N ASN A 13 -15.06 -9.29 11.41
CA ASN A 13 -14.56 -7.95 11.62
C ASN A 13 -13.94 -7.86 13.02
N ILE A 14 -12.69 -7.44 13.09
CA ILE A 14 -11.93 -7.35 14.33
C ILE A 14 -11.56 -5.89 14.52
N ASP A 15 -12.23 -5.25 15.46
CA ASP A 15 -11.85 -3.93 15.92
C ASP A 15 -11.33 -4.05 17.35
N ILE A 16 -10.07 -3.71 17.56
CA ILE A 16 -9.48 -3.64 18.89
C ILE A 16 -9.16 -2.18 19.15
N GLN A 17 -10.02 -1.56 19.95
CA GLN A 17 -9.77 -0.24 20.52
C GLN A 17 -8.92 -0.47 21.78
N SER A 18 -7.63 -0.15 21.70
CA SER A 18 -6.79 -0.12 22.89
C SER A 18 -5.82 1.04 22.75
N ASP A 19 -6.18 2.15 23.38
CA ASP A 19 -5.33 3.35 23.45
C ASP A 19 -4.14 3.16 24.43
N GLU A 20 -4.12 2.07 25.20
CA GLU A 20 -3.24 1.97 26.38
C GLU A 20 -2.18 0.86 26.39
N ILE A 21 -2.07 -0.04 25.39
CA ILE A 21 -1.16 -1.19 25.57
C ILE A 21 -0.18 -1.42 24.42
N PRO A 22 0.99 -0.75 24.42
CA PRO A 22 2.10 -1.10 23.54
C PRO A 22 3.00 -2.23 24.07
N LYS A 23 2.94 -2.58 25.38
CA LYS A 23 3.99 -3.40 26.01
C LYS A 23 3.57 -4.77 26.58
N LEU A 24 2.33 -4.97 27.02
CA LEU A 24 1.91 -6.23 27.68
C LEU A 24 1.31 -7.28 26.73
N LEU A 25 1.01 -6.93 25.48
CA LEU A 25 0.16 -7.74 24.59
C LEU A 25 0.91 -8.52 23.49
N SER A 26 2.24 -8.59 23.49
CA SER A 26 2.97 -9.20 22.37
C SER A 26 2.64 -10.68 22.15
N LYS A 27 2.43 -11.45 23.23
CA LYS A 27 2.13 -12.88 23.18
C LYS A 27 0.63 -13.17 22.99
N THR A 28 -0.24 -12.61 23.84
CA THR A 28 -1.69 -12.84 23.76
C THR A 28 -2.27 -12.42 22.42
N SER A 29 -1.85 -11.27 21.91
CA SER A 29 -2.35 -10.80 20.63
C SER A 29 -1.78 -11.67 19.47
N SER A 30 -0.62 -12.32 19.67
CA SER A 30 0.04 -13.17 18.67
C SER A 30 -0.74 -14.46 18.54
N ASP A 31 -1.14 -15.03 19.67
CA ASP A 31 -1.96 -16.22 19.75
C ASP A 31 -3.36 -15.95 19.17
N ILE A 32 -3.95 -14.78 19.45
CA ILE A 32 -5.20 -14.32 18.81
C ILE A 32 -5.02 -14.25 17.29
N PHE A 33 -3.91 -13.70 16.80
CA PHE A 33 -3.66 -13.59 15.37
C PHE A 33 -3.47 -14.95 14.69
N VAL A 34 -2.72 -15.87 15.31
CA VAL A 34 -2.57 -17.26 14.83
C VAL A 34 -3.93 -17.96 14.80
N MET A 35 -4.75 -17.75 15.83
CA MET A 35 -6.10 -18.29 15.89
C MET A 35 -6.99 -17.70 14.78
N ILE A 36 -6.95 -16.39 14.53
CA ILE A 36 -7.69 -15.77 13.42
C ILE A 36 -7.23 -16.32 12.08
N LEU A 37 -5.91 -16.48 11.91
CA LEU A 37 -5.35 -17.03 10.68
C LEU A 37 -5.74 -18.49 10.47
N SER A 38 -5.87 -19.30 11.52
CA SER A 38 -6.37 -20.67 11.37
C SER A 38 -7.83 -20.71 10.88
N LEU A 39 -8.60 -19.65 11.13
CA LEU A 39 -9.95 -19.49 10.58
C LEU A 39 -9.95 -19.11 9.09
N CYS A 40 -8.85 -18.59 8.53
CA CYS A 40 -8.78 -18.17 7.12
C CYS A 40 -9.06 -19.31 6.14
N GLN A 41 -8.98 -20.58 6.54
CA GLN A 41 -9.41 -21.70 5.70
C GLN A 41 -10.90 -21.65 5.34
N ARG A 42 -11.73 -20.97 6.15
CA ARG A 42 -13.19 -20.94 6.01
C ARG A 42 -13.78 -19.53 5.95
N LEU A 43 -13.02 -18.52 6.38
CA LEU A 43 -13.44 -17.13 6.23
C LEU A 43 -13.50 -16.76 4.74
N ILE A 44 -14.56 -16.06 4.38
CA ILE A 44 -14.73 -15.41 3.08
C ILE A 44 -14.21 -13.97 3.17
N LYS A 45 -14.51 -13.29 4.29
CA LYS A 45 -14.12 -11.89 4.53
C LYS A 45 -13.48 -11.72 5.89
N LEU A 46 -12.31 -11.08 5.91
CA LEU A 46 -11.59 -10.72 7.12
C LEU A 46 -11.24 -9.23 7.09
N ASN A 47 -11.72 -8.48 8.07
CA ASN A 47 -11.42 -7.06 8.21
C ASN A 47 -10.80 -6.79 9.59
N PHE A 48 -9.61 -6.18 9.59
CA PHE A 48 -9.01 -5.60 10.77
C PHE A 48 -9.30 -4.09 10.77
N GLY A 49 -9.95 -3.60 11.83
CA GLY A 49 -10.32 -2.21 12.06
C GLY A 49 -9.11 -1.27 12.06
N GLN A 50 -9.34 0.03 11.91
CA GLN A 50 -8.28 1.05 11.70
C GLN A 50 -7.25 1.11 12.84
N LEU A 51 -7.71 0.94 14.08
CA LEU A 51 -6.86 1.04 15.27
C LEU A 51 -6.06 -0.24 15.54
N PHE A 52 -6.35 -1.32 14.82
CA PHE A 52 -5.60 -2.57 14.92
C PHE A 52 -4.18 -2.37 14.38
N SER A 53 -3.26 -1.96 15.26
CA SER A 53 -1.84 -1.74 14.99
C SER A 53 -1.06 -2.95 15.44
N TYR A 54 -0.55 -3.71 14.49
CA TYR A 54 0.19 -4.89 14.89
C TYR A 54 1.64 -4.84 14.40
N ARG A 55 2.53 -4.30 15.25
CA ARG A 55 3.99 -4.32 15.04
C ARG A 55 4.58 -5.75 15.02
N ASN A 56 4.02 -6.68 15.81
CA ASN A 56 4.63 -8.00 16.06
C ASN A 56 3.97 -9.22 15.37
N SER A 57 2.71 -9.17 14.90
CA SER A 57 2.03 -10.35 14.34
C SER A 57 2.51 -10.69 12.93
N PHE A 58 3.21 -9.76 12.27
CA PHE A 58 3.90 -10.06 11.02
C PHE A 58 5.01 -11.11 11.20
N LEU A 59 5.72 -11.14 12.34
CA LEU A 59 6.69 -12.20 12.61
C LEU A 59 6.05 -13.59 12.57
N LEU A 60 4.74 -13.68 12.82
CA LEU A 60 4.00 -14.93 12.79
C LEU A 60 3.69 -15.34 11.35
N ILE A 61 3.15 -14.45 10.51
CA ILE A 61 2.96 -14.74 9.07
C ILE A 61 4.29 -15.17 8.44
N TYR A 62 5.36 -14.45 8.76
CA TYR A 62 6.70 -14.74 8.25
C TYR A 62 7.19 -16.14 8.63
N LYS A 63 6.89 -16.60 9.86
CA LYS A 63 7.27 -17.94 10.35
C LYS A 63 6.43 -19.06 9.77
N LEU A 64 5.26 -18.76 9.19
CA LEU A 64 4.39 -19.77 8.63
C LEU A 64 4.85 -20.18 7.22
N PRO A 65 4.80 -21.49 6.89
CA PRO A 65 5.00 -21.99 5.54
C PRO A 65 4.13 -21.24 4.51
N LYS A 66 4.66 -21.03 3.30
CA LYS A 66 3.91 -20.41 2.19
C LYS A 66 2.66 -21.21 1.79
N THR A 67 2.65 -22.51 2.07
CA THR A 67 1.55 -23.43 1.77
C THR A 67 0.41 -23.40 2.78
N CYS A 68 0.53 -22.68 3.90
CA CYS A 68 -0.46 -22.74 4.99
C CYS A 68 -1.87 -22.29 4.59
N TYR A 69 -2.00 -21.47 3.54
CA TYR A 69 -3.28 -20.85 3.16
C TYR A 69 -3.69 -21.11 1.70
N THR A 70 -3.00 -22.01 0.99
CA THR A 70 -3.28 -22.35 -0.41
C THR A 70 -4.75 -22.78 -0.62
N TYR A 71 -5.37 -23.37 0.41
CA TYR A 71 -6.79 -23.77 0.42
C TYR A 71 -7.71 -22.79 1.15
N SER A 72 -7.27 -21.55 1.35
CA SER A 72 -8.09 -20.52 1.99
C SER A 72 -9.28 -20.16 1.10
N SER A 73 -10.46 -20.10 1.71
CA SER A 73 -11.67 -19.52 1.11
C SER A 73 -11.71 -17.99 1.16
N LEU A 74 -10.64 -17.34 1.65
CA LEU A 74 -10.61 -15.90 1.88
C LEU A 74 -10.63 -15.16 0.54
N ILE A 75 -11.73 -14.44 0.30
CA ILE A 75 -11.98 -13.65 -0.91
C ILE A 75 -11.61 -12.18 -0.66
N GLU A 76 -11.88 -11.66 0.53
CA GLU A 76 -11.62 -10.27 0.91
C GLU A 76 -10.80 -10.16 2.19
N LEU A 77 -9.68 -9.43 2.11
CA LEU A 77 -8.83 -9.10 3.25
C LEU A 77 -8.64 -7.59 3.35
N LYS A 78 -8.96 -7.03 4.52
CA LYS A 78 -8.59 -5.65 4.88
C LYS A 78 -7.72 -5.68 6.14
N ILE A 79 -6.52 -5.11 6.06
CA ILE A 79 -5.53 -5.24 7.12
C ILE A 79 -4.63 -4.00 7.23
N ASN A 80 -4.23 -3.66 8.45
CA ASN A 80 -3.14 -2.70 8.67
C ASN A 80 -1.84 -3.45 8.90
N VAL A 81 -0.79 -3.07 8.18
CA VAL A 81 0.53 -3.68 8.31
C VAL A 81 1.54 -2.66 8.83
N ALA A 82 2.46 -3.13 9.66
CA ALA A 82 3.50 -2.27 10.19
C ALA A 82 4.53 -1.85 9.13
N THR A 83 4.83 -2.70 8.14
CA THR A 83 5.84 -2.43 7.11
C THR A 83 5.38 -2.76 5.70
N PHE A 84 5.95 -2.10 4.69
CA PHE A 84 5.71 -2.48 3.29
C PHE A 84 6.17 -3.92 2.97
N ASN A 85 7.25 -4.39 3.60
CA ASN A 85 7.66 -5.79 3.50
C ASN A 85 6.57 -6.78 3.97
N ALA A 86 5.78 -6.39 4.98
CA ALA A 86 4.66 -7.20 5.43
C ALA A 86 3.53 -7.26 4.41
N CYS A 87 3.24 -6.16 3.72
CA CYS A 87 2.34 -6.13 2.57
C CYS A 87 2.77 -7.17 1.51
N LEU A 88 4.06 -7.17 1.16
CA LEU A 88 4.58 -8.05 0.11
C LEU A 88 4.53 -9.54 0.47
N CYS A 89 4.65 -9.87 1.75
CA CYS A 89 4.49 -11.23 2.24
C CYS A 89 3.03 -11.71 2.20
N LEU A 90 2.04 -10.84 2.36
CA LEU A 90 0.63 -11.22 2.15
C LEU A 90 0.35 -11.52 0.67
N LEU A 91 1.10 -10.84 -0.20
CA LEU A 91 1.03 -10.93 -1.66
C LEU A 91 1.91 -12.07 -2.21
N ASP A 92 2.53 -12.89 -1.36
CA ASP A 92 3.43 -13.95 -1.79
C ASP A 92 2.74 -15.24 -2.25
N GLY A 93 1.45 -15.17 -2.63
CA GLY A 93 0.67 -16.31 -3.16
C GLY A 93 0.18 -17.28 -2.08
N ARG A 94 0.08 -16.83 -0.83
CA ARG A 94 -0.53 -17.64 0.25
C ARG A 94 -2.03 -17.78 0.11
N PHE A 95 -2.73 -16.76 -0.40
CA PHE A 95 -4.20 -16.74 -0.44
C PHE A 95 -4.70 -16.86 -1.89
N ASP A 96 -4.84 -18.09 -2.38
CA ASP A 96 -5.17 -18.36 -3.79
C ASP A 96 -6.56 -17.89 -4.22
N SER A 97 -7.48 -17.71 -3.27
CA SER A 97 -8.85 -17.24 -3.51
C SER A 97 -9.01 -15.73 -3.35
N LEU A 98 -7.97 -15.02 -2.92
CA LEU A 98 -8.05 -13.61 -2.59
C LEU A 98 -8.32 -12.78 -3.86
N SER A 99 -9.47 -12.13 -3.89
CA SER A 99 -9.90 -11.27 -4.99
C SER A 99 -9.89 -9.79 -4.62
N LYS A 100 -10.02 -9.46 -3.33
CA LYS A 100 -10.02 -8.08 -2.82
C LYS A 100 -9.04 -7.92 -1.67
N LEU A 101 -8.12 -6.99 -1.79
CA LEU A 101 -7.14 -6.70 -0.76
C LEU A 101 -7.03 -5.20 -0.49
N THR A 102 -7.24 -4.81 0.78
CA THR A 102 -7.04 -3.44 1.25
C THR A 102 -5.96 -3.42 2.33
N ILE A 103 -4.91 -2.65 2.11
CA ILE A 103 -3.76 -2.57 3.01
C ILE A 103 -3.52 -1.12 3.43
N ASN A 104 -3.46 -0.89 4.74
CA ASN A 104 -2.93 0.35 5.30
C ASN A 104 -1.54 0.10 5.89
N VAL A 105 -0.51 0.75 5.36
CA VAL A 105 0.87 0.62 5.84
C VAL A 105 1.17 1.74 6.83
N ARG A 106 1.52 1.36 8.06
CA ARG A 106 1.89 2.31 9.12
C ARG A 106 3.32 2.83 8.97
N GLU A 107 4.35 1.99 8.87
CA GLU A 107 5.74 2.44 8.69
C GLU A 107 6.29 1.94 7.35
N VAL A 108 7.08 2.75 6.64
CA VAL A 108 7.71 2.29 5.40
C VAL A 108 9.21 2.14 5.63
N LYS A 109 9.57 1.29 6.59
CA LYS A 109 10.94 0.77 6.66
C LYS A 109 11.07 -0.39 5.69
N CYS A 110 11.52 -0.09 4.48
CA CYS A 110 11.89 -1.10 3.51
C CYS A 110 13.25 -1.70 3.92
N GLY A 111 13.22 -2.84 4.61
CA GLY A 111 14.43 -3.63 4.83
C GLY A 111 14.99 -4.17 3.50
N PRO A 112 16.27 -4.59 3.43
CA PRO A 112 16.95 -5.03 2.20
C PRO A 112 16.40 -6.35 1.59
N ARG A 113 15.26 -6.84 2.08
CA ARG A 113 14.71 -8.14 1.66
C ARG A 113 14.16 -8.03 0.25
N ARG A 114 14.86 -8.70 -0.68
CA ARG A 114 14.37 -9.01 -2.01
C ARG A 114 13.19 -9.97 -1.87
N ILE A 115 12.00 -9.53 -2.23
CA ILE A 115 10.89 -10.47 -2.41
C ILE A 115 11.22 -11.35 -3.59
N ASN A 116 10.94 -12.63 -3.44
CA ASN A 116 11.08 -13.57 -4.54
C ASN A 116 9.99 -13.23 -5.56
N ASN A 117 10.39 -12.59 -6.66
CA ASN A 117 9.54 -11.94 -7.69
C ASN A 117 8.62 -12.90 -8.49
N LYS A 118 8.37 -14.12 -8.02
CA LYS A 118 7.75 -15.18 -8.84
C LYS A 118 6.24 -15.37 -8.63
N THR A 119 5.64 -14.78 -7.60
CA THR A 119 4.24 -15.06 -7.28
C THR A 119 3.28 -14.21 -8.12
N LYS A 120 2.51 -14.86 -8.98
CA LYS A 120 1.38 -14.26 -9.68
C LYS A 120 0.17 -14.26 -8.74
N LEU A 121 -0.63 -13.21 -8.76
CA LEU A 121 -1.89 -13.13 -8.02
C LEU A 121 -3.06 -13.09 -9.02
N PRO A 122 -3.30 -14.20 -9.75
CA PRO A 122 -4.15 -14.16 -10.94
C PRO A 122 -5.62 -13.83 -10.64
N LYS A 123 -6.09 -14.11 -9.41
CA LYS A 123 -7.47 -13.86 -8.98
C LYS A 123 -7.68 -12.50 -8.31
N LEU A 124 -6.61 -11.75 -8.01
CA LEU A 124 -6.73 -10.45 -7.37
C LEU A 124 -7.32 -9.46 -8.39
N LYS A 125 -8.52 -8.96 -8.09
CA LYS A 125 -9.28 -8.02 -8.94
C LYS A 125 -9.32 -6.61 -8.35
N TYR A 126 -9.28 -6.50 -7.03
CA TYR A 126 -9.25 -5.23 -6.32
C TYR A 126 -8.01 -5.14 -5.43
N PHE A 127 -7.27 -4.05 -5.56
CA PHE A 127 -6.16 -3.72 -4.67
C PHE A 127 -6.26 -2.27 -4.20
N SER A 128 -6.16 -2.08 -2.88
CA SER A 128 -6.03 -0.77 -2.27
C SER A 128 -4.82 -0.71 -1.35
N LEU A 129 -3.99 0.31 -1.53
CA LEU A 129 -2.81 0.57 -0.72
C LEU A 129 -2.84 2.02 -0.22
N THR A 130 -2.89 2.16 1.09
CA THR A 130 -2.79 3.45 1.78
C THR A 130 -1.52 3.47 2.61
N SER A 131 -0.71 4.51 2.46
CA SER A 131 0.42 4.76 3.34
C SER A 131 0.41 6.22 3.78
N PHE A 132 0.20 6.42 5.09
CA PHE A 132 0.23 7.74 5.70
C PHE A 132 1.67 8.21 5.97
N ASN A 133 2.60 7.26 6.10
CA ASN A 133 4.02 7.56 6.24
C ASN A 133 4.71 7.59 4.88
N ILE A 134 5.82 8.32 4.85
CA ILE A 134 6.59 8.52 3.63
C ILE A 134 7.23 7.21 3.18
N ILE A 135 6.98 6.83 1.93
CA ILE A 135 7.62 5.75 1.22
C ILE A 135 8.91 6.28 0.60
N HIS A 136 10.03 5.65 0.93
CA HIS A 136 11.28 5.80 0.20
C HIS A 136 11.33 4.76 -0.93
N ASP A 137 12.02 5.10 -2.03
CA ASP A 137 12.25 4.22 -3.18
C ASP A 137 10.95 3.70 -3.84
N TYR A 138 10.02 4.60 -4.19
CA TYR A 138 8.79 4.28 -4.93
C TYR A 138 9.04 3.35 -6.13
N ASP A 139 10.04 3.68 -6.96
CA ASP A 139 10.38 2.92 -8.18
C ASP A 139 10.87 1.50 -7.90
N LYS A 140 11.44 1.28 -6.72
CA LYS A 140 12.00 -0.01 -6.32
C LYS A 140 10.96 -0.95 -5.74
N TYR A 141 9.93 -0.40 -5.11
CA TYR A 141 9.00 -1.17 -4.27
C TYR A 141 7.56 -1.14 -4.78
N ILE A 142 7.06 0.03 -5.17
CA ILE A 142 5.66 0.20 -5.60
C ILE A 142 5.49 -0.21 -7.06
N ILE A 143 6.31 0.32 -7.97
CA ILE A 143 6.19 0.00 -9.41
C ILE A 143 6.28 -1.50 -9.69
N PRO A 144 7.29 -2.24 -9.19
CA PRO A 144 7.40 -3.68 -9.48
C PRO A 144 6.26 -4.49 -8.84
N LEU A 145 5.68 -4.01 -7.73
CA LEU A 145 4.52 -4.64 -7.12
C LEU A 145 3.28 -4.50 -8.03
N LEU A 146 2.99 -3.27 -8.45
CA LEU A 146 1.83 -2.97 -9.29
C LEU A 146 1.90 -3.70 -10.63
N ARG A 147 3.08 -3.75 -11.27
CA ARG A 147 3.31 -4.49 -12.52
C ARG A 147 3.01 -6.00 -12.45
N ARG A 148 2.94 -6.58 -11.25
CA ARG A 148 2.61 -8.00 -11.06
C ARG A 148 1.10 -8.25 -10.97
N MET A 149 0.31 -7.21 -10.77
CA MET A 149 -1.14 -7.27 -10.58
C MET A 149 -1.85 -6.91 -11.90
N ILE A 150 -1.42 -7.52 -13.00
CA ILE A 150 -1.90 -7.22 -14.37
C ILE A 150 -3.40 -7.48 -14.59
N ASN A 151 -4.01 -8.30 -13.73
CA ASN A 151 -5.42 -8.69 -13.84
C ASN A 151 -6.36 -7.83 -12.98
N LEU A 152 -5.85 -6.74 -12.37
CA LEU A 152 -6.67 -5.85 -11.56
C LEU A 152 -7.73 -5.18 -12.42
N GLU A 153 -8.93 -5.11 -11.84
CA GLU A 153 -10.06 -4.34 -12.34
C GLU A 153 -10.14 -3.01 -11.60
N GLU A 154 -9.90 -3.03 -10.27
CA GLU A 154 -9.89 -1.83 -9.44
C GLU A 154 -8.55 -1.65 -8.71
N LEU A 155 -7.99 -0.44 -8.81
CA LEU A 155 -6.76 -0.03 -8.13
C LEU A 155 -6.96 1.30 -7.41
N ILE A 156 -6.70 1.33 -6.11
CA ILE A 156 -6.81 2.54 -5.28
C ILE A 156 -5.51 2.77 -4.50
N LEU A 157 -4.83 3.88 -4.74
CA LEU A 157 -3.55 4.20 -4.12
C LEU A 157 -3.63 5.54 -3.40
N PHE A 158 -3.26 5.55 -2.12
CA PHE A 158 -3.10 6.76 -1.31
C PHE A 158 -1.69 6.75 -0.72
N LEU A 159 -0.74 7.43 -1.36
CA LEU A 159 0.68 7.30 -1.06
C LEU A 159 1.30 8.66 -0.71
N SER A 160 2.19 8.67 0.28
CA SER A 160 3.16 9.74 0.48
C SER A 160 4.53 9.21 0.11
N VAL A 161 5.27 9.87 -0.79
CA VAL A 161 6.56 9.40 -1.30
C VAL A 161 7.63 10.49 -1.19
N ILE A 162 8.88 10.10 -0.96
CA ILE A 162 10.05 10.97 -1.10
C ILE A 162 10.87 10.48 -2.29
N ARG A 163 11.25 11.39 -3.18
CA ARG A 163 12.18 11.13 -4.29
C ARG A 163 13.47 11.93 -4.13
N ILE A 164 14.58 11.24 -4.35
CA ILE A 164 15.94 11.82 -4.24
C ILE A 164 16.34 12.50 -5.55
N ASP A 165 15.88 11.97 -6.69
CA ASP A 165 16.21 12.43 -8.04
C ASP A 165 15.54 13.75 -8.45
N SER A 166 14.85 14.43 -7.51
CA SER A 166 14.13 15.68 -7.74
C SER A 166 13.02 15.64 -8.78
N THR A 167 12.60 14.46 -9.22
CA THR A 167 11.51 14.31 -10.19
C THR A 167 10.19 14.07 -9.45
N LEU A 168 9.12 14.64 -9.97
CA LEU A 168 7.75 14.41 -9.47
C LEU A 168 7.12 13.28 -10.26
N ILE A 169 6.16 12.60 -9.61
CA ILE A 169 5.38 11.57 -10.28
C ILE A 169 4.25 12.24 -11.04
N ASP A 170 4.35 12.27 -12.36
CA ASP A 170 3.35 12.84 -13.26
C ASP A 170 2.46 11.76 -13.92
N GLY A 171 1.52 12.19 -14.76
CA GLY A 171 0.60 11.29 -15.45
C GLY A 171 1.25 10.46 -16.56
N ILE A 172 2.34 10.94 -17.15
CA ILE A 172 3.09 10.23 -18.20
C ILE A 172 3.83 9.05 -17.56
N GLU A 173 4.59 9.31 -16.50
CA GLU A 173 5.34 8.31 -15.75
C GLU A 173 4.40 7.23 -15.21
N LEU A 174 3.27 7.62 -14.60
CA LEU A 174 2.30 6.67 -14.06
C LEU A 174 1.66 5.81 -15.15
N TYR A 175 1.34 6.41 -16.30
CA TYR A 175 0.80 5.68 -17.44
C TYR A 175 1.81 4.66 -17.97
N ASP A 176 3.01 5.12 -18.32
CA ASP A 176 4.04 4.31 -18.97
C ASP A 176 4.59 3.22 -18.02
N GLN A 177 4.65 3.49 -16.72
CA GLN A 177 5.22 2.52 -15.76
C GLN A 177 4.20 1.55 -15.18
N VAL A 178 2.94 1.95 -15.01
CA VAL A 178 1.93 1.15 -14.31
C VAL A 178 0.78 0.79 -15.23
N LEU A 179 0.10 1.79 -15.77
CA LEU A 179 -1.26 1.62 -16.28
C LEU A 179 -1.29 0.99 -17.67
N VAL A 180 -0.28 1.23 -18.51
CA VAL A 180 -0.12 0.54 -19.80
C VAL A 180 -0.05 -0.99 -19.67
N HIS A 181 0.28 -1.49 -18.48
CA HIS A 181 0.36 -2.92 -18.18
C HIS A 181 -0.91 -3.49 -17.54
N MET A 182 -1.91 -2.67 -17.21
CA MET A 182 -3.13 -3.08 -16.50
C MET A 182 -4.35 -3.04 -17.42
N LEU A 183 -4.37 -3.94 -18.41
CA LEU A 183 -5.38 -3.95 -19.48
C LEU A 183 -6.83 -4.20 -19.02
N HIS A 184 -7.01 -4.70 -17.80
CA HIS A 184 -8.33 -5.00 -17.23
C HIS A 184 -8.84 -3.91 -16.28
N LEU A 185 -8.06 -2.85 -16.07
CA LEU A 185 -8.35 -1.83 -15.07
C LEU A 185 -9.50 -0.94 -15.52
N ASN A 186 -10.65 -1.07 -14.87
CA ASN A 186 -11.84 -0.25 -15.12
C ASN A 186 -11.96 0.92 -14.15
N LYS A 187 -11.24 0.86 -13.02
CA LYS A 187 -11.26 1.90 -12.01
C LYS A 187 -9.88 2.08 -11.42
N PHE A 188 -9.42 3.32 -11.52
CA PHE A 188 -8.19 3.76 -10.92
C PHE A 188 -8.44 4.98 -10.07
N VAL A 189 -7.96 4.98 -8.84
CA VAL A 189 -7.93 6.15 -7.97
C VAL A 189 -6.51 6.31 -7.46
N PHE A 190 -5.92 7.45 -7.72
CA PHE A 190 -4.53 7.74 -7.35
C PHE A 190 -4.46 9.06 -6.61
N SER A 191 -4.11 8.98 -5.34
CA SER A 191 -3.78 10.12 -4.50
C SER A 191 -2.33 10.00 -4.10
N ILE A 192 -1.50 10.93 -4.57
CA ILE A 192 -0.09 10.94 -4.21
C ILE A 192 0.32 12.27 -3.61
N ASN A 193 1.10 12.20 -2.54
CA ASN A 193 1.86 13.29 -1.96
C ASN A 193 3.34 13.03 -2.25
N THR A 194 3.96 13.81 -3.14
CA THR A 194 5.38 13.66 -3.49
C THR A 194 6.19 14.77 -2.86
N ALA A 195 7.20 14.39 -2.08
CA ALA A 195 8.23 15.28 -1.56
C ALA A 195 9.53 15.12 -2.35
N VAL A 196 10.00 16.20 -2.99
CA VAL A 196 11.28 16.21 -3.74
C VAL A 196 12.33 17.04 -3.00
N PHE A 197 13.58 16.57 -2.96
CA PHE A 197 14.70 17.31 -2.37
C PHE A 197 15.46 18.10 -3.43
N ILE A 198 15.38 19.42 -3.37
CA ILE A 198 16.07 20.33 -4.31
C ILE A 198 17.50 20.56 -3.80
N VAL A 199 18.50 20.04 -4.52
CA VAL A 199 19.94 20.17 -4.16
C VAL A 199 20.60 21.40 -4.81
N LYS A 200 19.93 22.11 -5.74
CA LYS A 200 20.39 23.37 -6.36
C LYS A 200 19.18 24.23 -6.76
N ASN A 201 19.35 25.56 -6.86
CA ASN A 201 18.29 26.53 -7.21
C ASN A 201 17.68 26.39 -8.63
N GLU A 202 17.90 25.28 -9.34
CA GLU A 202 17.61 25.12 -10.76
C GLU A 202 16.76 23.86 -11.02
N ILE A 203 15.62 23.75 -10.34
CA ILE A 203 14.60 22.78 -10.74
C ILE A 203 13.38 23.59 -11.12
N ASP A 204 13.04 23.55 -12.41
CA ASP A 204 11.70 23.91 -12.90
C ASP A 204 10.74 22.91 -12.28
N VAL A 205 10.18 23.29 -11.12
CA VAL A 205 9.11 22.53 -10.50
C VAL A 205 7.87 22.73 -11.39
N PRO A 206 7.33 21.67 -12.03
CA PRO A 206 6.14 21.79 -12.84
C PRO A 206 5.01 22.42 -12.03
N SER A 207 4.28 23.33 -12.65
CA SER A 207 3.10 23.94 -12.07
C SER A 207 2.01 22.89 -11.88
N ASN A 208 1.00 23.23 -11.09
CA ASN A 208 -0.19 22.37 -10.93
C ASN A 208 -0.86 22.09 -12.27
N GLN A 209 -0.83 23.08 -13.17
CA GLN A 209 -1.41 22.94 -14.50
C GLN A 209 -0.59 21.95 -15.33
N ASP A 210 0.75 22.04 -15.31
CA ASP A 210 1.61 21.10 -16.04
C ASP A 210 1.36 19.65 -15.60
N ILE A 211 1.25 19.42 -14.28
CA ILE A 211 0.92 18.08 -13.79
C ILE A 211 -0.50 17.69 -14.24
N GLN A 212 -1.50 18.55 -14.09
CA GLN A 212 -2.88 18.23 -14.52
C GLN A 212 -2.95 17.89 -16.01
N ASP A 213 -2.27 18.67 -16.85
CA ASP A 213 -2.22 18.49 -18.30
C ASP A 213 -1.57 17.15 -18.66
N SER A 214 -0.57 16.69 -17.90
CA SER A 214 0.03 15.36 -18.08
C SER A 214 -0.97 14.21 -17.89
N PHE A 215 -1.98 14.40 -17.03
CA PHE A 215 -3.07 13.44 -16.86
C PHE A 215 -4.18 13.67 -17.90
N ILE A 216 -4.61 14.91 -18.14
CA ILE A 216 -5.66 15.20 -19.13
C ILE A 216 -5.24 14.71 -20.53
N GLY A 217 -3.98 14.91 -20.93
CA GLY A 217 -3.45 14.46 -22.21
C GLY A 217 -3.45 12.93 -22.42
N ARG A 218 -3.69 12.16 -21.35
CA ARG A 218 -3.82 10.69 -21.38
C ARG A 218 -5.27 10.21 -21.20
N GLY A 219 -6.25 11.13 -21.15
CA GLY A 219 -7.67 10.80 -21.06
C GLY A 219 -8.20 10.52 -19.64
N TYR A 220 -7.50 10.94 -18.58
CA TYR A 220 -7.99 10.80 -17.20
C TYR A 220 -9.11 11.80 -16.88
N ALA A 221 -10.10 11.39 -16.08
CA ALA A 221 -11.10 12.29 -15.53
C ALA A 221 -10.55 12.93 -14.26
N GLN A 222 -10.50 14.26 -14.25
CA GLN A 222 -9.92 14.99 -13.14
C GLN A 222 -10.88 15.04 -11.94
N VAL A 223 -10.42 14.61 -10.76
CA VAL A 223 -11.16 14.75 -9.50
C VAL A 223 -10.22 15.38 -8.46
N GLY A 224 -10.05 16.71 -8.54
CA GLY A 224 -9.38 17.54 -7.53
C GLY A 224 -7.85 17.43 -7.48
N SER A 225 -7.14 18.49 -7.88
CA SER A 225 -5.70 18.63 -7.67
C SER A 225 -5.41 19.76 -6.69
N PHE A 226 -4.60 19.51 -5.66
CA PHE A 226 -4.22 20.51 -4.66
C PHE A 226 -2.71 20.46 -4.41
N ALA A 227 -1.91 21.23 -5.16
CA ALA A 227 -0.53 21.40 -4.74
C ALA A 227 -0.48 22.36 -3.55
N HIS A 228 0.20 21.92 -2.50
CA HIS A 228 0.48 22.74 -1.35
C HIS A 228 1.99 22.83 -1.20
N PHE A 229 2.56 23.98 -1.57
CA PHE A 229 3.97 24.26 -1.38
C PHE A 229 4.24 24.50 0.11
N GLU A 230 4.70 23.46 0.81
CA GLU A 230 5.36 23.63 2.10
C GLU A 230 6.87 23.73 1.89
N PRO A 231 7.50 24.91 2.00
CA PRO A 231 8.94 24.99 2.14
C PRO A 231 9.34 24.35 3.46
N ARG A 232 9.66 23.06 3.46
CA ARG A 232 10.27 22.43 4.64
C ARG A 232 11.75 22.78 4.65
N THR A 233 12.14 23.65 5.58
CA THR A 233 13.52 23.74 6.04
C THR A 233 13.75 22.57 7.00
N SER A 234 14.00 21.38 6.48
CA SER A 234 14.39 20.30 7.38
C SER A 234 15.81 20.55 7.87
N LYS A 235 15.98 20.71 9.19
CA LYS A 235 17.26 20.44 9.87
C LYS A 235 17.48 18.92 9.99
N ASP A 236 16.91 18.13 9.09
CA ASP A 236 17.00 16.67 9.16
C ASP A 236 18.41 16.26 8.77
N ARG A 237 19.10 15.71 9.77
CA ARG A 237 20.50 15.25 9.79
C ARG A 237 20.87 14.23 8.71
N ILE A 238 19.99 13.93 7.76
CA ILE A 238 20.19 12.89 6.74
C ILE A 238 21.14 13.38 5.62
N PHE A 239 21.17 14.68 5.35
CA PHE A 239 22.04 15.26 4.33
C PHE A 239 22.79 16.45 4.93
N GLY A 240 24.07 16.24 5.29
CA GLY A 240 24.89 17.22 6.01
C GLY A 240 24.77 18.66 5.49
N SER A 241 24.60 19.60 6.43
CA SER A 241 24.76 21.08 6.39
C SER A 241 24.29 21.91 5.18
N LYS A 242 23.79 21.34 4.08
CA LYS A 242 23.26 22.09 2.94
C LYS A 242 21.75 22.26 3.09
N GLN A 243 21.28 23.51 3.02
CA GLN A 243 19.86 23.82 2.96
C GLN A 243 19.23 23.07 1.78
N THR A 244 18.40 22.09 2.08
CA THR A 244 17.56 21.41 1.10
C THR A 244 16.15 21.99 1.22
N LYS A 245 15.57 22.41 0.10
CA LYS A 245 14.16 22.75 0.03
C LYS A 245 13.40 21.49 -0.35
N ALA A 246 12.40 21.12 0.44
CA ALA A 246 11.43 20.12 0.02
C ALA A 246 10.24 20.82 -0.65
N VAL A 247 9.80 20.31 -1.79
CA VAL A 247 8.52 20.68 -2.39
C VAL A 247 7.59 19.49 -2.25
N VAL A 248 6.42 19.74 -1.67
CA VAL A 248 5.36 18.76 -1.49
C VAL A 248 4.26 19.05 -2.49
N ILE A 249 3.84 18.04 -3.25
CA ILE A 249 2.73 18.19 -4.19
C ILE A 249 1.74 17.06 -3.99
N SER A 250 0.45 17.40 -3.81
CA SER A 250 -0.63 16.46 -3.61
C SER A 250 -1.64 16.49 -4.76
N HIS A 251 -1.97 15.34 -5.31
CA HIS A 251 -2.95 15.26 -6.39
C HIS A 251 -3.84 14.04 -6.25
N ILE A 252 -5.10 14.17 -6.67
CA ILE A 252 -6.06 13.08 -6.75
C ILE A 252 -6.52 12.95 -8.21
N TYR A 253 -6.43 11.74 -8.75
CA TYR A 253 -6.84 11.41 -10.11
C TYR A 253 -7.70 10.16 -10.14
N SER A 254 -8.61 10.11 -11.12
CA SER A 254 -9.36 8.89 -11.41
C SER A 254 -9.47 8.63 -12.92
N LEU A 255 -9.45 7.37 -13.33
CA LEU A 255 -9.90 7.04 -14.68
C LEU A 255 -11.41 7.30 -14.78
N PRO A 256 -11.92 7.92 -15.86
CA PRO A 256 -13.33 7.82 -16.18
C PRO A 256 -13.66 6.34 -16.42
N TYR A 257 -14.89 5.93 -16.09
CA TYR A 257 -15.41 4.62 -16.46
C TYR A 257 -15.15 4.38 -17.97
N GLN A 258 -14.34 3.37 -18.30
CA GLN A 258 -14.17 2.88 -19.67
C GLN A 258 -15.35 1.99 -20.06
#